data_AF-A0A658NM17-F1
#
_entry.id   AF-A0A658NM17-F1
#
_cell.length_a   1.000
_cell.length_b   1.000
_cell.length_c   1.000
_cell.angle_alpha   90.00
_cell.angle_beta   90.00
_cell.angle_gamma   90.00
#
_symmetry.space_group_name_H-M   'P 1'
#
loop_
_entity.id
_entity.type
_entity.pdbx_description
1 polymer ?
#
loop_
_entity_poly.entity_id
_entity_poly.type
_entity_poly.pdbx_seq_one_letter_code
_entity_poly.pdbx_strand_id
1 'polypeptide(L)'
;LVYAAALGALGALAPSLREGSQFTFIFLLPLLIPLWFNSVFIESPDSLLAVALSLFPMTAPTAMITRLTATAVPTWQLVVGTVLLAL
;
A
#
# COMPACT_ATOMS: atom_id res chain seq x y z
N LEU A 1 -7.65 -5.86 -4.72
CA LEU A 1 -7.59 -7.07 -5.57
C LEU A 1 -6.19 -7.66 -5.60
N VAL A 2 -5.15 -6.85 -5.77
CA VAL A 2 -3.73 -7.28 -5.74
C VAL A 2 -3.38 -8.15 -4.52
N TYR A 3 -3.74 -7.77 -3.29
CA TYR A 3 -3.50 -8.61 -2.11
C TYR A 3 -4.24 -9.96 -2.14
N ALA A 4 -5.50 -9.94 -2.58
CA ALA A 4 -6.32 -11.16 -2.65
C ALA A 4 -5.81 -12.11 -3.75
N ALA A 5 -5.38 -11.56 -4.90
CA ALA A 5 -4.76 -12.31 -5.97
C ALA A 5 -3.39 -12.87 -5.55
N ALA A 6 -2.56 -12.08 -4.85
CA ALA A 6 -1.26 -12.52 -4.35
C ALA A 6 -1.40 -13.62 -3.28
N LEU A 7 -2.29 -13.44 -2.29
CA LEU A 7 -2.57 -14.44 -1.27
C LEU A 7 -3.26 -15.69 -1.85
N GLY A 8 -4.12 -15.52 -2.86
CA GLY A 8 -4.74 -16.63 -3.58
C GLY A 8 -3.73 -17.44 -4.42
N ALA A 9 -2.80 -16.76 -5.11
CA ALA A 9 -1.71 -17.39 -5.83
C ALA A 9 -0.72 -18.09 -4.88
N LEU A 10 -0.41 -17.48 -3.73
CA LEU A 10 0.35 -18.14 -2.67
C LEU A 10 -0.37 -19.39 -2.16
N GLY A 11 -1.68 -19.34 -1.93
CA GLY A 11 -2.45 -20.53 -1.52
C GLY A 11 -2.46 -21.64 -2.57
N ALA A 12 -2.38 -21.29 -3.85
CA ALA A 12 -2.33 -22.25 -4.97
C ALA A 12 -0.91 -22.81 -5.24
N LEU A 13 0.14 -22.05 -4.93
CA LEU A 13 1.54 -22.39 -5.23
C LEU A 13 2.35 -22.85 -4.01
N ALA A 14 1.90 -22.56 -2.78
CA ALA A 14 2.65 -22.92 -1.57
C ALA A 14 2.60 -24.43 -1.31
N PRO A 15 3.75 -25.14 -1.31
CA PRO A 15 3.83 -26.55 -0.98
C PRO A 15 3.56 -26.83 0.52
N SER A 16 3.71 -25.82 1.40
CA SER A 16 3.47 -25.94 2.84
C SER A 16 3.10 -24.60 3.51
N LEU A 17 2.29 -24.64 4.58
CA LEU A 17 1.83 -23.46 5.35
C LEU A 17 2.97 -22.61 5.93
N ARG A 18 4.16 -23.18 6.11
CA ARG A 18 5.32 -22.51 6.72
C ARG A 18 6.04 -21.59 5.74
N GLU A 19 6.05 -21.93 4.45
CA GLU A 19 6.57 -21.04 3.39
C GLU A 19 5.57 -19.92 3.12
N GLY A 20 4.26 -20.22 3.14
CA GLY A 20 3.21 -19.21 3.00
C GLY A 20 3.28 -18.09 4.05
N SER A 21 3.69 -18.40 5.30
CA SER A 21 3.85 -17.38 6.34
C SER A 21 5.07 -16.46 6.10
N GLN A 22 6.17 -16.99 5.56
CA GLN A 22 7.32 -16.17 5.15
C GLN A 22 6.97 -15.23 3.99
N PHE A 23 6.21 -15.72 3.00
CA PHE A 23 5.74 -14.87 1.92
C PHE A 23 4.76 -13.80 2.43
N THR A 24 3.84 -14.14 3.32
CA THR A 24 2.90 -13.18 3.93
C THR A 24 3.61 -12.02 4.61
N PHE A 25 4.75 -12.28 5.26
CA PHE A 25 5.57 -11.22 5.87
C PHE A 25 6.12 -10.23 4.84
N ILE A 26 6.57 -10.71 3.68
CA ILE A 26 7.04 -9.85 2.58
C ILE A 26 5.89 -8.97 2.06
N PHE A 27 4.69 -9.53 1.98
CA PHE A 27 3.50 -8.74 1.66
C PHE A 27 3.14 -7.76 2.77
N LEU A 28 3.44 -8.03 4.04
CA LEU A 28 3.19 -7.08 5.14
C LEU A 28 4.18 -5.90 5.18
N LEU A 29 5.42 -6.08 4.73
CA LEU A 29 6.45 -5.03 4.79
C LEU A 29 6.03 -3.69 4.16
N PRO A 30 5.44 -3.66 2.94
CA PRO A 30 4.93 -2.42 2.35
C PRO A 30 3.94 -1.66 3.24
N LEU A 31 3.09 -2.37 3.99
CA LEU A 31 2.10 -1.73 4.87
C LEU A 31 2.77 -0.97 6.03
N LEU A 32 3.99 -1.36 6.41
CA LEU A 32 4.76 -0.70 7.49
C LEU A 32 5.53 0.53 7.00
N ILE A 33 5.83 0.62 5.70
CA ILE A 33 6.62 1.74 5.13
C ILE A 33 5.96 3.10 5.47
N PRO A 34 4.64 3.31 5.27
CA PRO A 34 4.02 4.60 5.59
C PRO A 34 4.08 4.96 7.08
N LEU A 35 4.13 3.96 7.97
CA LEU A 35 4.25 4.19 9.42
C LEU A 35 5.62 4.75 9.79
N TRP A 36 6.68 4.35 9.09
CA TRP A 36 8.03 4.89 9.32
C TRP A 36 8.18 6.31 8.79
N PHE A 37 7.44 6.66 7.74
CA PHE A 37 7.42 8.00 7.16
C PHE A 37 6.24 8.87 7.64
N ASN A 38 5.61 8.52 8.77
CA ASN A 38 4.41 9.21 9.25
C ASN A 38 4.63 10.72 9.45
N SER A 39 5.81 11.13 9.93
CA SER A 39 6.17 12.56 10.03
C SER A 39 6.09 13.29 8.69
N VAL A 40 6.50 12.65 7.59
CA VAL A 40 6.40 13.24 6.24
C VAL A 40 4.95 13.45 5.83
N PHE A 41 4.07 12.49 6.16
CA PHE A 41 2.64 12.59 5.87
C PHE A 41 1.92 13.67 6.69
N ILE A 42 2.40 13.97 7.89
CA ILE A 42 1.82 15.00 8.77
C ILE A 42 2.37 16.38 8.42
N GLU A 43 3.69 16.51 8.27
CA GLU A 43 4.36 17.81 8.06
C GLU A 43 4.32 18.27 6.60
N SER A 44 4.36 17.34 5.65
CA SER A 44 4.42 17.62 4.21
C SER A 44 3.61 16.62 3.38
N PRO A 45 2.27 16.58 3.58
CA PRO A 45 1.39 15.60 2.94
C PRO A 45 1.40 15.65 1.41
N ASP A 46 1.77 16.78 0.80
CA ASP A 46 1.83 16.95 -0.66
C ASP A 46 3.24 16.82 -1.24
N SER A 47 4.20 16.37 -0.43
CA SER A 47 5.55 16.08 -0.91
C SER A 47 5.55 14.96 -1.96
N LEU A 48 6.53 15.00 -2.87
CA LEU A 48 6.72 13.97 -3.90
C LEU A 48 6.76 12.56 -3.29
N LEU A 49 7.42 12.40 -2.14
CA LEU A 49 7.53 11.13 -1.44
C LEU A 49 6.17 10.65 -0.92
N ALA A 50 5.40 11.53 -0.27
CA ALA A 50 4.07 11.20 0.23
C ALA A 50 3.13 10.81 -0.92
N VAL A 51 3.17 11.53 -2.05
CA VAL A 51 2.38 11.23 -3.25
C VAL A 51 2.82 9.91 -3.89
N ALA A 52 4.12 9.66 -4.06
CA ALA A 52 4.62 8.43 -4.64
C ALA A 52 4.24 7.19 -3.82
N LEU A 53 4.38 7.26 -2.49
CA LEU A 53 3.98 6.17 -1.59
C LEU A 53 2.46 5.95 -1.54
N SER A 54 1.66 6.98 -1.80
CA SER A 54 0.20 6.84 -1.86
C SER A 54 -0.30 6.31 -3.21
N LEU A 55 0.49 6.41 -4.28
CA LEU A 55 0.16 5.83 -5.59
C LEU A 55 0.72 4.42 -5.79
N PHE A 56 1.74 4.00 -5.04
CA PHE A 56 2.30 2.66 -5.17
C PHE A 56 1.34 1.60 -4.57
N PRO A 57 0.89 0.59 -5.35
CA PRO A 57 -0.27 -0.24 -5.00
C PRO A 57 -0.21 -0.93 -3.64
N MET A 58 0.98 -1.37 -3.21
CA MET A 58 1.14 -2.11 -1.95
C MET A 58 1.18 -1.19 -0.72
N THR A 59 1.62 0.07 -0.89
CA THR A 59 1.68 1.06 0.20
C THR A 59 0.48 2.02 0.19
N ALA A 60 -0.23 2.10 -0.93
CA ALA A 60 -1.40 2.95 -1.14
C ALA A 60 -2.50 2.78 -0.08
N PRO A 61 -2.89 1.56 0.36
CA PRO A 61 -3.98 1.42 1.32
C PRO A 61 -3.73 2.17 2.64
N THR A 62 -2.51 2.12 3.16
CA THR A 62 -2.15 2.81 4.41
C THR A 62 -1.75 4.26 4.18
N ALA A 63 -0.95 4.55 3.14
CA ALA A 63 -0.48 5.91 2.84
C ALA A 63 -1.61 6.85 2.37
N MET A 64 -2.61 6.36 1.64
CA MET A 64 -3.71 7.21 1.16
C MET A 64 -4.68 7.54 2.28
N ILE A 65 -4.92 6.62 3.21
CA ILE A 65 -5.75 6.88 4.41
C ILE A 65 -5.11 7.96 5.27
N THR A 66 -3.80 7.86 5.56
CA THR A 66 -3.10 8.89 6.35
C THR A 66 -3.11 10.25 5.66
N ARG A 67 -2.90 10.32 4.32
CA ARG A 67 -3.00 11.57 3.58
C ARG A 67 -4.41 12.16 3.56
N LEU A 68 -5.45 11.34 3.40
CA LEU A 68 -6.84 11.80 3.44
C LEU A 68 -7.24 12.39 4.79
N THR A 69 -6.62 11.92 5.89
CA THR A 69 -6.83 12.51 7.21
C THR A 69 -6.03 13.79 7.44
N ALA A 70 -4.90 13.97 6.73
CA ALA A 70 -4.00 15.10 6.91
C ALA A 70 -4.27 16.27 5.94
N THR A 71 -4.76 16.00 4.73
CA THR A 71 -5.01 17.02 3.69
C THR A 71 -6.16 16.64 2.76
N ALA A 72 -6.68 17.63 2.02
CA ALA A 72 -7.61 17.41 0.92
C ALA A 72 -6.86 16.89 -0.31
N VAL A 73 -6.83 15.56 -0.47
CA VAL A 73 -6.17 14.90 -1.60
C VAL A 73 -6.96 15.14 -2.91
N PRO A 74 -6.31 15.54 -4.01
CA PRO A 74 -6.97 15.68 -5.31
C PRO A 74 -7.66 14.41 -5.77
N THR A 75 -8.88 14.54 -6.32
CA THR A 75 -9.70 13.40 -6.75
C THR A 75 -9.03 12.53 -7.81
N TRP A 76 -8.18 13.10 -8.67
CA TRP A 76 -7.42 12.33 -9.66
C TRP A 76 -6.43 11.37 -9.03
N GLN A 77 -5.85 11.68 -7.85
CA GLN A 77 -4.94 10.78 -7.17
C GLN A 77 -5.67 9.55 -6.62
N LEU A 78 -6.94 9.72 -6.21
CA LEU A 78 -7.80 8.61 -5.79
C LEU A 78 -8.17 7.71 -6.97
N VAL A 79 -8.50 8.29 -8.12
CA VAL A 79 -8.81 7.53 -9.33
C VAL A 79 -7.58 6.78 -9.85
N VAL A 80 -6.42 7.44 -9.94
CA VAL A 80 -5.17 6.79 -10.37
C VAL A 80 -4.77 5.70 -9.38
N GLY A 81 -4.83 5.96 -8.08
CA GLY A 81 -4.50 4.98 -7.04
C GLY A 81 -5.41 3.75 -7.09
N THR A 82 -6.72 3.93 -7.28
CA THR A 82 -7.66 2.80 -7.39
C THR A 82 -7.46 2.00 -8.68
N VAL A 83 -7.15 2.63 -9.81
CA VAL A 83 -6.81 1.95 -11.06
C VAL A 83 -5.52 1.14 -10.91
N LEU A 84 -4.49 1.72 -10.28
CA LEU A 84 -3.23 1.03 -10.01
C LEU A 84 -3.38 -0.16 -9.04
N LEU A 85 -4.40 -0.12 -8.15
CA LEU A 85 -4.75 -1.22 -7.25
C LEU A 85 -5.60 -2.32 -7.91
N ALA A 86 -6.19 -2.01 -9.06
CA ALA A 86 -7.04 -2.91 -9.83
C ALA A 86 -6.25 -3.64 -10.93
N LEU A 87 -5.20 -3.01 -11.48
CA LEU A 87 -4.19 -3.63 -12.34
C LEU A 87 -3.27 -4.55 -11.53
#